data_AF-A0A800ETQ0-F1
#
_entry.id   AF-A0A800ETQ0-F1
#
_cell.length_a   1.000
_cell.length_b   1.000
_cell.length_c   1.000
_cell.angle_alpha   90.00
_cell.angle_beta   90.00
_cell.angle_gamma   90.00
#
_symmetry.space_group_name_H-M   'P 1'
#
loop_
_entity.id
_entity.type
_entity.pdbx_description
1 polymer ?
#
loop_
_entity_poly.entity_id
_entity_poly.type
_entity_poly.pdbx_seq_one_letter_code
_entity_poly.pdbx_strand_id
1 'polypeptide(L)'
;MASSLRLGAGVVASPTRPTVLLQQPSDPLPMSEDVPGDRSAQGASFSEEAVPHMDAVYRFALRLSASRDEAEDLVQDTYLRAFRA
;
A
#
# COMPACT_ATOMS: atom_id res chain seq x y z
N MET A 1 48.43 -35.82 -34.95
CA MET A 1 47.36 -35.45 -35.88
C MET A 1 46.07 -35.27 -35.09
N ALA A 2 45.49 -34.06 -35.16
CA ALA A 2 44.14 -33.62 -34.77
C ALA A 2 43.62 -34.02 -33.36
N SER A 3 43.56 -33.13 -32.37
CA SER A 3 42.77 -31.89 -32.29
C SER A 3 41.27 -32.13 -32.53
N SER A 4 40.47 -32.03 -31.47
CA SER A 4 39.02 -31.79 -31.57
C SER A 4 38.54 -31.11 -30.29
N LEU A 5 37.93 -29.95 -30.52
CA LEU A 5 37.43 -28.98 -29.56
C LEU A 5 36.21 -29.52 -28.80
N ARG A 6 36.09 -29.12 -27.53
CA ARG A 6 34.80 -28.63 -27.03
C ARG A 6 35.00 -27.34 -26.23
N LEU A 7 34.47 -26.29 -26.84
CA LEU A 7 34.20 -24.98 -26.31
C LEU A 7 33.00 -25.09 -25.35
N GLY A 8 33.05 -24.47 -24.18
CA GLY A 8 31.93 -24.50 -23.25
C GLY A 8 32.13 -23.64 -22.01
N ALA A 9 31.81 -22.35 -22.16
CA ALA A 9 31.17 -21.46 -21.19
C ALA A 9 31.80 -21.28 -19.79
N GLY A 10 32.16 -20.02 -19.53
CA GLY A 10 32.77 -19.57 -18.28
C GLY A 10 31.97 -19.93 -17.03
N VAL A 11 32.72 -20.37 -16.03
CA VAL A 11 32.31 -20.37 -14.63
C VAL A 11 32.14 -18.91 -14.18
N VAL A 12 30.91 -18.43 -14.12
CA VAL A 12 30.63 -17.21 -13.35
C VAL A 12 30.63 -17.60 -11.89
N ALA A 13 31.65 -17.14 -11.15
CA ALA A 13 31.64 -17.17 -9.70
C ALA A 13 30.41 -16.37 -9.24
N SER A 14 29.39 -17.07 -8.73
CA SER A 14 28.27 -16.41 -8.08
C SER A 14 28.75 -15.86 -6.73
N PRO A 15 28.61 -14.56 -6.43
CA PRO A 15 28.83 -14.07 -5.08
C PRO A 15 27.78 -14.69 -4.17
N THR A 16 28.28 -15.31 -3.12
CA THR A 16 27.57 -15.84 -1.96
C THR A 16 26.50 -14.84 -1.51
N ARG A 17 25.25 -15.07 -1.89
CA ARG A 17 24.13 -14.46 -1.17
C ARG A 17 23.97 -15.27 0.10
N PRO A 18 24.03 -14.67 1.31
CA PRO A 18 23.55 -15.37 2.48
C PRO A 18 22.07 -15.64 2.22
N THR A 19 21.74 -16.91 1.97
CA THR A 19 20.36 -17.37 2.07
C THR A 19 19.96 -17.06 3.49
N VAL A 20 19.26 -15.95 3.68
CA VAL A 20 18.43 -15.75 4.86
C VAL A 20 17.52 -16.96 4.85
N LEU A 21 17.82 -17.88 5.75
CA LEU A 21 16.92 -18.95 6.13
C LEU A 21 15.70 -18.18 6.65
N LEU A 22 14.69 -17.96 5.79
CA LEU A 22 13.37 -17.54 6.23
C LEU A 22 12.83 -18.74 7.00
N GLN A 23 13.28 -18.71 8.24
CA GLN A 23 12.84 -19.39 9.43
C GLN A 23 11.33 -19.56 9.35
N GLN A 24 10.94 -20.82 9.16
CA GLN A 24 9.75 -21.49 9.69
C GLN A 24 8.38 -21.00 9.20
N PRO A 25 7.43 -21.93 8.90
CA PRO A 25 6.02 -21.59 8.97
C PRO A 25 5.74 -21.25 10.43
N SER A 26 5.73 -19.95 10.74
CA SER A 26 5.15 -19.46 11.97
C SER A 26 3.71 -19.92 11.94
N ASP A 27 3.34 -20.88 12.78
CA ASP A 27 1.95 -21.03 13.18
C ASP A 27 1.40 -19.63 13.40
N PRO A 28 0.26 -19.25 12.79
CA PRO A 28 -0.32 -17.95 13.06
C PRO A 28 -0.52 -17.89 14.56
N LEU A 29 0.26 -17.06 15.24
CA LEU A 29 0.02 -16.74 16.64
C LEU A 29 -1.46 -16.35 16.69
N PRO A 30 -2.27 -16.91 17.62
CA PRO A 30 -3.54 -16.32 17.92
C PRO A 30 -3.22 -14.92 18.45
N MET A 31 -3.14 -13.96 17.54
CA MET A 31 -3.27 -12.55 17.86
C MET A 31 -4.61 -12.52 18.58
N SER A 32 -4.56 -12.35 19.90
CA SER A 32 -5.71 -12.27 20.77
C SER A 32 -6.78 -11.47 20.05
N GLU A 33 -7.89 -12.12 19.74
CA GLU A 33 -9.05 -11.52 19.09
C GLU A 33 -9.69 -10.53 20.07
N ASP A 34 -9.04 -9.39 20.22
CA ASP A 34 -9.72 -8.14 20.45
C ASP A 34 -9.73 -7.44 19.09
N VAL A 35 -10.52 -7.96 18.15
CA VAL A 35 -10.85 -7.25 16.91
C VAL A 35 -11.85 -6.17 17.31
N PRO A 36 -11.44 -4.89 17.45
CA PRO A 36 -12.38 -3.84 17.75
C PRO A 36 -13.24 -3.70 16.50
N GLY A 37 -14.53 -3.99 16.62
CA GLY A 37 -15.48 -4.20 15.53
C GLY A 37 -15.22 -3.40 14.26
N ASP A 38 -15.10 -4.13 13.15
CA ASP A 38 -15.33 -3.80 11.74
C ASP A 38 -15.17 -2.37 11.17
N ARG A 39 -14.39 -1.49 11.79
CA ARG A 39 -14.11 -0.14 11.24
C ARG A 39 -13.60 -0.17 9.79
N SER A 40 -12.98 -1.28 9.38
CA SER A 40 -12.56 -1.54 8.02
C SER A 40 -13.73 -1.70 7.03
N ALA A 41 -14.81 -2.42 7.37
CA ALA A 41 -15.97 -2.48 6.49
C ALA A 41 -16.80 -1.19 6.53
N GLN A 42 -16.87 -0.48 7.67
CA GLN A 42 -17.45 0.86 7.71
C GLN A 42 -16.68 1.82 6.77
N GLY A 43 -15.34 1.78 6.76
CA GLY A 43 -14.53 2.57 5.82
C GLY A 43 -14.78 2.23 4.34
N ALA A 44 -15.02 0.96 4.02
CA ALA A 44 -15.41 0.56 2.67
C ALA A 44 -16.77 1.16 2.25
N SER A 45 -17.80 1.04 3.11
CA SER A 45 -19.12 1.64 2.84
C SER A 45 -19.07 3.16 2.75
N PHE A 46 -18.27 3.82 3.61
CA PHE A 46 -18.07 5.26 3.56
C PHE A 46 -17.42 5.70 2.25
N SER A 47 -16.42 4.95 1.75
CA SER A 47 -15.75 5.29 0.49
C SER A 47 -16.71 5.24 -0.69
N GLU A 48 -17.53 4.19 -0.76
CA GLU A 48 -18.52 3.98 -1.82
C GLU A 48 -19.54 5.13 -1.88
N GLU A 49 -19.97 5.63 -0.72
CA GLU A 49 -20.91 6.75 -0.63
C GLU A 49 -20.24 8.12 -0.81
N ALA A 50 -19.01 8.31 -0.30
CA ALA A 50 -18.39 9.63 -0.22
C ALA A 50 -17.63 10.03 -1.50
N VAL A 51 -17.05 9.09 -2.24
CA VAL A 51 -16.27 9.37 -3.47
C VAL A 51 -17.11 10.11 -4.54
N PRO A 52 -18.37 9.72 -4.83
CA PRO A 52 -19.23 10.45 -5.76
C PRO A 52 -19.44 11.93 -5.40
N HIS A 53 -19.31 12.29 -4.12
CA HIS A 53 -19.51 13.63 -3.62
C HIS A 53 -18.25 14.50 -3.58
N MET A 54 -17.08 13.93 -3.92
CA MET A 54 -15.79 14.62 -3.79
C MET A 54 -15.70 15.94 -4.57
N ASP A 55 -16.27 16.01 -5.77
CA ASP A 55 -16.33 17.26 -6.55
C ASP A 55 -17.20 18.34 -5.89
N ALA A 56 -18.33 17.96 -5.28
CA ALA A 56 -19.18 18.90 -4.57
C ALA A 56 -18.48 19.43 -3.31
N VAL A 57 -17.79 18.55 -2.57
CA VAL A 57 -16.99 18.94 -1.39
C VAL A 57 -15.84 19.85 -1.80
N TYR A 58 -15.14 19.56 -2.90
CA TYR A 58 -14.08 20.41 -3.42
C TYR A 58 -14.59 21.80 -3.85
N ARG A 59 -15.73 21.88 -4.55
CA ARG A 59 -16.36 23.16 -4.89
C ARG A 59 -16.80 23.95 -3.66
N PHE A 60 -17.20 23.28 -2.60
CA PHE A 60 -17.48 23.92 -1.32
C PHE A 60 -16.19 24.42 -0.66
N ALA A 61 -15.12 23.61 -0.65
CA ALA A 61 -13.81 23.98 -0.13
C ALA A 61 -13.22 25.20 -0.85
N LEU A 62 -13.39 25.32 -2.18
CA LEU A 62 -13.00 26.51 -2.94
C LEU A 62 -13.70 27.80 -2.52
N ARG A 63 -14.86 27.73 -1.85
CA ARG A 63 -15.53 28.90 -1.28
C ARG A 63 -15.03 29.25 0.12
N LEU A 64 -14.32 28.33 0.77
CA LEU A 64 -13.79 28.47 2.12
C LEU A 64 -12.29 28.81 2.14
N SER A 65 -11.56 28.44 1.08
CA SER A 65 -10.13 28.65 0.96
C SER A 65 -9.77 29.92 0.18
N ALA A 66 -8.55 30.42 0.40
CA ALA A 66 -8.02 31.56 -0.36
C ALA A 66 -7.35 31.12 -1.67
N SER A 67 -7.03 29.83 -1.81
CA SER A 67 -6.40 29.25 -2.99
C SER A 67 -6.93 27.86 -3.31
N ARG A 68 -6.57 27.38 -4.51
CA ARG A 68 -6.86 26.01 -4.95
C ARG A 68 -6.13 24.98 -4.08
N ASP A 69 -4.85 25.20 -3.80
CA ASP A 69 -4.03 24.26 -3.04
C ASP A 69 -4.60 24.08 -1.62
N GLU A 70 -4.98 25.19 -0.97
CA GLU A 70 -5.67 25.14 0.34
C GLU A 70 -7.01 24.40 0.30
N ALA A 71 -7.76 24.47 -0.81
CA ALA A 71 -8.99 23.69 -0.95
C ALA A 71 -8.69 22.19 -1.08
N GLU A 72 -7.68 21.81 -1.86
CA GLU A 72 -7.28 20.41 -2.03
C GLU A 72 -6.81 19.81 -0.70
N ASP A 73 -6.05 20.57 0.09
CA ASP A 73 -5.63 20.17 1.44
C ASP A 73 -6.83 20.03 2.38
N LEU A 74 -7.76 20.98 2.37
CA LEU A 74 -8.97 20.93 3.21
C LEU A 74 -9.85 19.71 2.90
N VAL A 75 -10.01 19.36 1.61
CA VAL A 75 -10.75 18.16 1.21
C VAL A 75 -10.04 16.91 1.72
N GLN A 76 -8.73 16.81 1.51
CA GLN A 76 -7.94 15.66 1.97
C GLN A 76 -8.05 15.46 3.48
N ASP A 77 -7.86 16.53 4.26
CA ASP A 77 -7.98 16.50 5.72
C ASP A 77 -9.37 16.06 6.17
N THR A 78 -10.41 16.53 5.49
CA THR A 78 -11.80 16.18 5.80
C THR A 78 -12.07 14.70 5.61
N TYR A 79 -11.68 14.14 4.46
CA TYR A 79 -11.87 12.72 4.17
C TYR A 79 -11.01 11.83 5.08
N LEU A 80 -9.77 12.23 5.38
CA LEU A 80 -8.89 11.50 6.31
C LEU A 80 -9.45 11.46 7.73
N ARG A 81 -10.10 12.54 8.19
CA ARG A 81 -10.76 12.59 9.50
C ARG A 81 -12.02 11.73 9.51
N ALA A 82 -12.85 11.83 8.47
CA ALA A 82 -14.08 11.05 8.35
C ALA A 82 -13.79 9.54 8.29
N PHE A 83 -12.71 9.13 7.63
CA PHE A 83 -12.31 7.71 7.53
C PHE A 83 -11.81 7.12 8.86
N ARG A 84 -11.43 7.96 9.83
CA ARG A 84 -10.91 7.53 11.14
C ARG A 84 -11.98 7.57 12.25
N ALA A 85 -13.13 8.17 11.97
CA ALA A 85 -14.26 8.33 12.89
C ALA A 85 -15.10 7.05 12.94
#